data_AF-A0A7S2R0N9-F1
#
_entry.id   AF-A0A7S2R0N9-F1
#
_cell.length_a   1.000
_cell.length_b   1.000
_cell.length_c   1.000
_cell.angle_alpha   90.00
_cell.angle_beta   90.00
_cell.angle_gamma   90.00
#
_symmetry.space_group_name_H-M   'P 1'
#
loop_
_entity.id
_entity.type
_entity.pdbx_description
1 polymer ?
#
loop_
_entity_poly.entity_id
_entity_poly.type
_entity_poly.pdbx_seq_one_letter_code
_entity_poly.pdbx_strand_id
1 'polypeptide(L)'
;MPGPRMGDRPRDFDEALVRQAPTFLKWLELKFGENLRYACRDFTKGRGEDEERLMRRIMIARRNNVKDHEILKHARTELQDRIQTTIHSSKAIDVTLSSTTVPKKKHNDTNTNNNNNKMDLSTTTKRKRALLDDGDGPPVMSDVEIMQEMDIAAVEKTPSFQAWKKLMDGVIFTYNQRYMKGQSGHEWLLKKSIWRRMRYRRENKQIVSQLDITQRSAVFNSFTNSYDTNNNNTTTSRHRKESSIKRKGLTKKGNDNDHYEQSSFMEGTQIL
;
A
#
# COMPACT_ATOMS: atom_id res chain seq x y z
N MET A 1 23.88 13.20 -18.09
CA MET A 1 23.35 12.53 -19.30
C MET A 1 21.90 12.93 -19.50
N PRO A 2 21.45 13.30 -20.71
CA PRO A 2 20.03 13.50 -20.96
C PRO A 2 19.27 12.20 -20.66
N GLY A 3 18.24 12.28 -19.82
CA GLY A 3 17.44 11.12 -19.45
C GLY A 3 16.72 10.49 -20.65
N PRO A 4 16.19 9.26 -20.54
CA PRO A 4 15.47 8.60 -21.62
C PRO A 4 14.40 9.51 -22.21
N ARG A 5 14.42 9.70 -23.53
CA ARG A 5 13.39 10.46 -24.24
C ARG A 5 12.02 9.83 -23.91
N MET A 6 11.03 10.68 -23.62
CA MET A 6 9.66 10.20 -23.43
C MET A 6 9.16 9.67 -24.78
N GLY A 7 8.64 8.44 -24.82
CA GLY A 7 8.03 7.87 -26.02
C GLY A 7 6.80 8.66 -26.46
N ASP A 8 6.22 8.27 -27.59
CA ASP A 8 5.10 8.97 -28.23
C ASP A 8 3.88 9.16 -27.33
N ARG A 9 3.06 10.17 -27.66
CA ARG A 9 1.83 10.46 -26.92
C ARG A 9 0.90 9.24 -27.00
N PRO A 10 0.41 8.71 -25.86
CA PRO A 10 -0.56 7.62 -25.87
C PRO A 10 -1.81 7.99 -26.69
N ARG A 11 -2.42 7.02 -27.38
CA ARG A 11 -3.62 7.27 -28.21
C ARG A 11 -4.82 7.77 -27.40
N ASP A 12 -4.86 7.42 -26.11
CA ASP A 12 -5.87 7.78 -25.12
C ASP A 12 -5.55 9.06 -24.34
N PHE A 13 -4.64 9.91 -24.85
CA PHE A 13 -4.27 11.16 -24.17
C PHE A 13 -5.42 12.17 -24.17
N ASP A 14 -6.01 12.40 -22.99
CA ASP A 14 -6.99 13.46 -22.77
C ASP A 14 -6.30 14.75 -22.27
N GLU A 15 -6.13 15.69 -23.18
CA GLU A 15 -5.48 16.96 -22.91
C GLU A 15 -6.29 17.87 -21.98
N ALA A 16 -7.60 17.89 -22.11
CA ALA A 16 -8.46 18.72 -21.30
C ALA A 16 -8.36 18.31 -19.82
N LEU A 17 -8.37 16.99 -19.58
CA LEU A 17 -8.20 16.43 -18.25
C LEU A 17 -6.84 16.77 -17.64
N VAL A 18 -5.75 16.73 -18.43
CA VAL A 18 -4.41 17.06 -17.94
C VAL A 18 -4.27 18.55 -17.61
N ARG A 19 -4.87 19.43 -18.42
CA ARG A 19 -4.83 20.88 -18.17
C ARG A 19 -5.56 21.31 -16.90
N GLN A 20 -6.57 20.56 -16.50
CA GLN A 20 -7.28 20.78 -15.23
C GLN A 20 -6.49 20.27 -14.00
N ALA A 21 -5.39 19.55 -14.19
CA ALA A 21 -4.63 19.02 -13.06
C ALA A 21 -3.97 20.16 -12.25
N PRO A 22 -4.01 20.13 -10.90
CA PRO A 22 -3.40 21.16 -10.06
C PRO A 22 -1.92 21.43 -10.36
N THR A 23 -1.16 20.38 -10.70
CA THR A 23 0.25 20.50 -11.10
C THR A 23 0.42 21.31 -12.38
N PHE A 24 -0.49 21.16 -13.35
CA PHE A 24 -0.43 21.91 -14.59
C PHE A 24 -0.85 23.38 -14.37
N LEU A 25 -1.83 23.63 -13.50
CA LEU A 25 -2.18 25.00 -13.11
C LEU A 25 -0.99 25.71 -12.45
N LYS A 26 -0.29 25.05 -11.51
CA LYS A 26 0.95 25.55 -10.93
C LYS A 26 2.03 25.83 -11.99
N TRP A 27 2.12 25.01 -13.02
CA TRP A 27 3.05 25.24 -14.15
C TRP A 27 2.69 26.50 -14.95
N LEU A 28 1.41 26.76 -15.17
CA LEU A 28 0.95 27.97 -15.88
C LEU A 28 1.28 29.26 -15.11
N GLU A 29 1.35 29.20 -13.78
CA GLU A 29 1.72 30.34 -12.92
C GLU A 29 3.22 30.67 -12.93
N LEU A 30 4.09 29.73 -13.31
CA LEU A 30 5.54 29.95 -13.33
C LEU A 30 5.96 30.97 -14.40
N LYS A 31 7.10 31.63 -14.20
CA LYS A 31 7.74 32.48 -15.23
C LYS A 31 8.66 31.66 -16.13
N PHE A 32 9.00 32.19 -17.30
CA PHE A 32 9.99 31.59 -18.20
C PHE A 32 11.33 31.41 -17.48
N GLY A 33 11.91 30.21 -17.56
CA GLY A 33 13.15 29.84 -16.87
C GLY A 33 12.97 29.28 -15.45
N GLU A 34 11.78 29.36 -14.85
CA GLU A 34 11.53 28.74 -13.55
C GLU A 34 11.36 27.21 -13.67
N ASN A 35 11.67 26.51 -12.58
CA ASN A 35 11.66 25.06 -12.51
C ASN A 35 10.49 24.52 -11.69
N LEU A 36 9.86 23.45 -12.18
CA LEU A 36 8.86 22.66 -11.46
C LEU A 36 9.38 21.23 -11.28
N ARG A 37 9.45 20.74 -10.04
CA ARG A 37 9.72 19.33 -9.78
C ARG A 37 8.40 18.58 -9.61
N TYR A 38 8.18 17.54 -10.40
CA TYR A 38 7.00 16.69 -10.30
C TYR A 38 7.33 15.22 -10.58
N ALA A 39 6.84 14.33 -9.71
CA ALA A 39 7.05 12.88 -9.80
C ALA A 39 8.52 12.50 -10.09
N CYS A 40 9.44 13.11 -9.31
CA CYS A 40 10.90 12.93 -9.38
C CYS A 40 11.57 13.38 -10.68
N ARG A 41 10.96 14.32 -11.42
CA ARG A 41 11.58 14.96 -12.59
C ARG A 41 11.46 16.46 -12.51
N ASP A 42 12.48 17.15 -13.01
CA ASP A 42 12.50 18.61 -13.10
C ASP A 42 12.11 19.04 -14.52
N PHE A 43 11.29 20.08 -14.59
CA PHE A 43 10.78 20.69 -15.81
C PHE A 43 11.08 22.18 -15.77
N THR A 44 11.56 22.77 -16.86
CA THR A 44 11.89 24.19 -16.94
C THR A 44 10.93 24.90 -17.89
N LYS A 45 10.23 25.93 -17.42
CA LYS A 45 9.22 26.61 -18.24
C LYS A 45 9.87 27.35 -19.41
N GLY A 46 9.32 27.16 -20.61
CA GLY A 46 9.84 27.73 -21.85
C GLY A 46 11.02 26.98 -22.47
N ARG A 47 11.41 25.82 -21.92
CA ARG A 47 12.52 25.03 -22.45
C ARG A 47 12.02 23.87 -23.33
N GLY A 48 12.01 24.08 -24.64
CA GLY A 48 11.70 23.03 -25.62
C GLY A 48 10.34 22.37 -25.38
N GLU A 49 10.35 21.03 -25.25
CA GLU A 49 9.13 20.22 -25.06
C GLU A 49 8.79 19.95 -23.59
N ASP A 50 9.33 20.71 -22.63
CA ASP A 50 9.12 20.44 -21.19
C ASP A 50 7.66 20.50 -20.76
N GLU A 51 6.85 21.34 -21.40
CA GLU A 51 5.39 21.37 -21.16
C GLU A 51 4.74 20.03 -21.57
N GLU A 52 4.97 19.54 -22.78
CA GLU A 52 4.43 18.26 -23.25
C GLU A 52 4.98 17.09 -22.40
N ARG A 53 6.26 17.13 -22.02
CA ARG A 53 6.86 16.15 -21.11
C ARG A 53 6.17 16.16 -19.74
N LEU A 54 5.85 17.33 -19.20
CA LEU A 54 5.11 17.48 -17.94
C LEU A 54 3.70 16.91 -18.09
N MET A 55 2.99 17.27 -19.16
CA MET A 55 1.64 16.80 -19.40
C MET A 55 1.57 15.27 -19.52
N ARG A 56 2.48 14.65 -20.28
CA ARG A 56 2.61 13.19 -20.33
C ARG A 56 2.92 12.59 -18.96
N ARG A 57 3.79 13.24 -18.16
CA ARG A 57 4.13 12.76 -16.82
C ARG A 57 2.92 12.82 -15.86
N ILE A 58 2.11 13.86 -15.93
CA ILE A 58 0.87 13.99 -15.16
C ILE A 58 -0.08 12.84 -15.50
N MET A 59 -0.28 12.56 -16.79
CA MET A 59 -1.17 11.50 -17.22
C MET A 59 -0.68 10.11 -16.81
N ILE A 60 0.61 9.80 -16.99
CA ILE A 60 1.19 8.52 -16.54
C ILE A 60 1.04 8.36 -15.02
N ALA A 61 1.31 9.40 -14.24
CA ALA A 61 1.15 9.36 -12.79
C ALA A 61 -0.30 9.10 -12.40
N ARG A 62 -1.27 9.75 -13.07
CA ARG A 62 -2.71 9.49 -12.86
C ARG A 62 -3.08 8.05 -13.22
N ARG A 63 -2.66 7.56 -14.38
CA ARG A 63 -2.96 6.19 -14.84
C ARG A 63 -2.41 5.15 -13.87
N ASN A 64 -1.18 5.33 -13.39
CA ASN A 64 -0.60 4.44 -12.40
C ASN A 64 -1.40 4.48 -11.09
N ASN A 65 -1.82 5.66 -10.62
CA ASN A 65 -2.66 5.76 -9.43
C ASN A 65 -4.01 5.05 -9.59
N VAL A 66 -4.65 5.15 -10.75
CA VAL A 66 -5.93 4.47 -11.04
C VAL A 66 -5.71 2.96 -11.09
N LYS A 67 -4.73 2.49 -11.86
CA LYS A 67 -4.41 1.06 -11.99
C LYS A 67 -4.07 0.44 -10.64
N ASP A 68 -3.21 1.10 -9.85
CA ASP A 68 -2.83 0.63 -8.52
C ASP A 68 -4.05 0.60 -7.60
N HIS A 69 -4.95 1.58 -7.69
CA HIS A 69 -6.18 1.61 -6.89
C HIS A 69 -7.14 0.47 -7.26
N GLU A 70 -7.32 0.17 -8.55
CA GLU A 70 -8.16 -0.95 -9.01
C GLU A 70 -7.58 -2.30 -8.59
N ILE A 71 -6.27 -2.49 -8.77
CA ILE A 71 -5.57 -3.71 -8.33
C ILE A 71 -5.73 -3.89 -6.83
N LEU A 72 -5.49 -2.85 -6.03
CA LEU A 72 -5.65 -2.91 -4.57
C LEU A 72 -7.10 -3.15 -4.15
N LYS A 73 -8.08 -2.59 -4.87
CA LYS A 73 -9.50 -2.86 -4.61
C LYS A 73 -9.83 -4.33 -4.84
N HIS A 74 -9.43 -4.87 -5.99
CA HIS A 74 -9.64 -6.29 -6.32
C HIS A 74 -8.96 -7.21 -5.31
N ALA A 75 -7.69 -6.94 -4.99
CA ALA A 75 -6.92 -7.72 -4.02
C ALA A 75 -7.57 -7.78 -2.64
N ARG A 76 -8.15 -6.67 -2.18
CA ARG A 76 -8.86 -6.61 -0.90
C ARG A 76 -10.16 -7.39 -0.92
N THR A 77 -10.94 -7.28 -2.00
CA THR A 77 -12.15 -8.07 -2.17
C THR A 77 -11.82 -9.57 -2.15
N GLU A 78 -10.81 -9.99 -2.92
CA GLU A 78 -10.37 -11.39 -2.93
C GLU A 78 -9.89 -11.88 -1.55
N LEU A 79 -9.16 -11.04 -0.81
CA LEU A 79 -8.69 -11.38 0.54
C LEU A 79 -9.85 -11.48 1.54
N GLN A 80 -10.87 -10.61 1.42
CA GLN A 80 -12.09 -10.70 2.23
C GLN A 80 -12.87 -11.99 1.93
N ASP A 81 -13.02 -12.35 0.66
CA ASP A 81 -13.71 -13.58 0.25
C ASP A 81 -12.98 -14.83 0.79
N ARG A 82 -11.64 -14.84 0.79
CA ARG A 82 -10.83 -15.92 1.39
C ARG A 82 -11.01 -16.03 2.91
N ILE A 83 -11.07 -14.90 3.62
CA ILE A 83 -11.32 -14.89 5.07
C ILE A 83 -12.74 -15.42 5.35
N GLN A 84 -13.72 -14.94 4.60
CA GLN A 84 -15.11 -15.32 4.77
C GLN A 84 -15.31 -16.82 4.51
N THR A 85 -14.75 -17.37 3.43
CA THR A 85 -14.80 -18.81 3.15
C THR A 85 -14.13 -19.67 4.22
N THR A 86 -13.02 -19.21 4.80
CA THR A 86 -12.34 -19.91 5.91
C THR A 86 -13.23 -19.95 7.16
N ILE A 87 -13.86 -18.82 7.53
CA ILE A 87 -14.76 -18.74 8.69
C ILE A 87 -15.98 -19.66 8.52
N HIS A 88 -16.56 -19.72 7.32
CA HIS A 88 -17.71 -20.59 7.04
C HIS A 88 -17.32 -22.07 7.08
N SER A 89 -16.14 -22.42 6.57
CA SER A 89 -15.60 -23.79 6.64
C SER A 89 -15.35 -24.23 8.09
N SER A 90 -14.75 -23.36 8.92
CA SER A 90 -14.50 -23.67 10.34
C SER A 90 -15.78 -23.88 11.15
N LYS A 91 -16.85 -23.12 10.88
CA LYS A 91 -18.15 -23.31 11.56
C LYS A 91 -18.85 -24.63 11.18
N ALA A 92 -18.59 -25.16 9.99
CA ALA A 92 -19.19 -26.42 9.55
C ALA A 92 -18.61 -27.65 10.27
N ILE A 93 -17.38 -27.55 10.81
CA ILE A 93 -16.68 -28.67 11.45
C ILE A 93 -17.10 -28.85 12.92
N ASP A 94 -17.47 -27.79 13.63
CA ASP A 94 -17.89 -27.88 15.04
C ASP A 94 -19.29 -28.49 15.23
N VAL A 95 -20.14 -28.50 14.20
CA VAL A 95 -21.52 -29.03 14.30
C VAL A 95 -21.55 -30.58 14.28
N THR A 96 -20.52 -31.24 13.75
CA THR A 96 -20.47 -32.71 13.62
C THR A 96 -19.88 -33.44 14.83
N LEU A 97 -19.32 -32.74 15.83
CA LEU A 97 -18.72 -33.37 17.03
C LEU A 97 -19.55 -33.25 18.32
N SER A 98 -20.64 -32.48 18.32
CA SER A 98 -21.48 -32.26 19.52
C SER A 98 -22.71 -33.18 19.64
N SER A 99 -22.83 -34.25 18.86
CA SER A 99 -23.93 -35.22 18.94
C SER A 99 -23.64 -36.45 19.83
N THR A 100 -22.75 -36.32 20.83
CA THR A 100 -22.63 -37.34 21.89
C THR A 100 -23.44 -36.90 23.10
N THR A 101 -24.59 -37.54 23.27
CA THR A 101 -25.59 -37.35 24.32
C THR A 101 -25.01 -37.61 25.72
N VAL A 102 -24.78 -36.54 26.50
CA VAL A 102 -24.56 -36.64 27.96
C VAL A 102 -25.83 -36.16 28.68
N PRO A 103 -26.42 -36.96 29.58
CA PRO A 103 -27.69 -36.64 30.23
C PRO A 103 -27.58 -35.50 31.26
N LYS A 104 -28.61 -34.64 31.24
CA LYS A 104 -28.83 -33.44 32.04
C LYS A 104 -28.81 -33.72 33.55
N LYS A 105 -27.97 -33.00 34.30
CA LYS A 105 -28.14 -32.78 35.75
C LYS A 105 -28.61 -31.34 35.96
N LYS A 106 -29.84 -31.18 36.43
CA LYS A 106 -30.43 -29.91 36.88
C LYS A 106 -29.70 -29.44 38.14
N HIS A 107 -29.27 -28.18 38.19
CA HIS A 107 -29.12 -27.47 39.45
C HIS A 107 -29.30 -25.96 39.29
N ASN A 108 -29.82 -25.38 40.37
CA ASN A 108 -30.59 -24.15 40.46
C ASN A 108 -29.79 -22.84 40.39
N ASP A 109 -30.52 -21.81 39.96
CA ASP A 109 -30.52 -20.41 40.37
C ASP A 109 -29.57 -19.98 41.49
N THR A 110 -28.83 -18.90 41.25
CA THR A 110 -28.79 -17.77 42.20
C THR A 110 -28.45 -16.46 41.48
N ASN A 111 -29.48 -15.62 41.51
CA ASN A 111 -29.51 -14.17 41.45
C ASN A 111 -28.33 -13.50 42.20
N THR A 112 -27.60 -12.58 41.56
CA THR A 112 -26.87 -11.52 42.29
C THR A 112 -26.84 -10.24 41.46
N ASN A 113 -27.71 -9.35 41.90
CA ASN A 113 -27.83 -7.93 41.64
C ASN A 113 -26.56 -7.20 42.13
N ASN A 114 -25.96 -6.30 41.34
CA ASN A 114 -25.23 -5.19 41.95
C ASN A 114 -25.16 -3.92 41.09
N ASN A 115 -25.51 -2.84 41.77
CA ASN A 115 -25.75 -1.49 41.30
C ASN A 115 -24.49 -0.61 41.41
N ASN A 116 -24.44 0.40 40.52
CA ASN A 116 -23.94 1.77 40.71
C ASN A 116 -22.46 2.04 41.05
N ASN A 117 -21.77 2.71 40.11
CA ASN A 117 -21.24 4.07 40.34
C ASN A 117 -20.70 4.66 39.03
N LYS A 118 -21.38 5.68 38.49
CA LYS A 118 -20.87 6.51 37.39
C LYS A 118 -21.05 7.98 37.75
N MET A 119 -19.93 8.63 38.07
CA MET A 119 -19.84 10.08 38.23
C MET A 119 -19.92 10.75 36.86
N ASP A 120 -20.81 11.73 36.76
CA ASP A 120 -20.93 12.67 35.65
C ASP A 120 -19.72 13.62 35.61
N LEU A 121 -19.08 13.72 34.44
CA LEU A 121 -18.27 14.88 34.08
C LEU A 121 -18.70 15.41 32.70
N SER A 122 -19.29 16.60 32.80
CA SER A 122 -19.77 17.57 31.82
C SER A 122 -19.23 17.54 30.38
N THR A 123 -20.18 17.35 29.46
CA THR A 123 -20.49 18.20 28.28
C THR A 123 -19.35 18.77 27.43
N THR A 124 -19.03 18.05 26.35
CA THR A 124 -18.88 18.66 25.01
C THR A 124 -19.56 17.74 23.99
N THR A 125 -20.27 18.35 23.05
CA THR A 125 -21.19 17.76 22.06
C THR A 125 -20.56 16.63 21.23
N LYS A 126 -20.59 15.41 21.78
CA LYS A 126 -20.28 14.18 21.06
C LYS A 126 -21.55 13.66 20.40
N ARG A 127 -21.54 13.56 19.07
CA ARG A 127 -22.37 12.61 18.32
C ARG A 127 -22.24 11.26 19.02
N LYS A 128 -23.31 10.83 19.70
CA LYS A 128 -23.47 9.48 20.24
C LYS A 128 -23.39 8.49 19.08
N ARG A 129 -22.19 8.00 18.76
CA ARG A 129 -22.04 6.66 18.19
C ARG A 129 -22.45 5.72 19.31
N ALA A 130 -23.65 5.17 19.15
CA ALA A 130 -24.19 4.20 20.08
C ALA A 130 -23.23 3.03 20.22
N LEU A 131 -23.08 2.64 21.48
CA LEU A 131 -22.19 1.65 22.03
C LEU A 131 -22.77 0.26 21.73
N LEU A 132 -22.72 -0.17 20.47
CA LEU A 132 -22.80 -1.58 20.11
C LEU A 132 -21.38 -2.01 19.80
N ASP A 133 -20.74 -2.49 20.86
CA ASP A 133 -19.42 -3.11 20.89
C ASP A 133 -19.52 -4.57 20.41
N ASP A 134 -20.26 -4.81 19.33
CA ASP A 134 -20.29 -6.10 18.62
C ASP A 134 -19.16 -6.11 17.56
N GLY A 135 -17.94 -5.89 18.04
CA GLY A 135 -16.72 -6.67 17.77
C GLY A 135 -16.31 -7.13 16.37
N ASP A 136 -16.94 -6.70 15.27
CA ASP A 136 -16.64 -7.24 13.93
C ASP A 136 -15.73 -6.30 13.09
N GLY A 137 -15.11 -5.33 13.74
CA GLY A 137 -14.04 -4.52 13.14
C GLY A 137 -12.71 -5.28 13.15
N PRO A 138 -11.86 -5.14 12.11
CA PRO A 138 -10.54 -5.75 12.12
C PRO A 138 -9.77 -5.32 13.39
N PRO A 139 -9.06 -6.23 14.06
CA PRO A 139 -8.39 -5.94 15.33
C PRO A 139 -7.52 -4.69 15.19
N VAL A 140 -7.82 -3.66 15.98
CA VAL A 140 -6.96 -2.47 16.04
C VAL A 140 -5.76 -2.85 16.88
N MET A 141 -4.57 -2.92 16.27
CA MET A 141 -3.30 -3.19 16.97
C MET A 141 -3.16 -2.32 18.23
N SER A 142 -2.69 -2.96 19.32
CA SER A 142 -2.48 -2.29 20.60
C SER A 142 -1.31 -1.29 20.54
N ASP A 143 -1.30 -0.29 21.43
CA ASP A 143 -0.21 0.70 21.46
C ASP A 143 1.16 0.08 21.76
N VAL A 144 1.19 -0.97 22.58
CA VAL A 144 2.42 -1.73 22.89
C VAL A 144 2.94 -2.46 21.66
N GLU A 145 2.05 -3.13 20.93
CA GLU A 145 2.40 -3.84 19.70
C GLU A 145 2.90 -2.87 18.61
N ILE A 146 2.24 -1.72 18.47
CA ILE A 146 2.68 -0.66 17.56
C ILE A 146 4.07 -0.15 17.96
N MET A 147 4.34 0.04 19.25
CA MET A 147 5.64 0.48 19.73
C MET A 147 6.74 -0.54 19.44
N GLN A 148 6.43 -1.84 19.52
CA GLN A 148 7.38 -2.92 19.21
C GLN A 148 7.66 -3.06 17.71
N GLU A 149 6.63 -2.93 16.86
CA GLU A 149 6.79 -3.05 15.40
C GLU A 149 7.34 -1.75 14.75
N MET A 150 7.16 -0.60 15.41
CA MET A 150 7.55 0.69 14.86
C MET A 150 9.06 0.92 14.93
N ASP A 151 9.69 0.99 13.74
CA ASP A 151 11.03 1.56 13.59
C ASP A 151 10.98 3.08 13.83
N ILE A 152 11.20 3.48 15.09
CA ILE A 152 11.19 4.89 15.51
C ILE A 152 12.22 5.69 14.73
N ALA A 153 13.42 5.15 14.49
CA ALA A 153 14.48 5.85 13.77
C ALA A 153 14.07 6.17 12.33
N ALA A 154 13.40 5.23 11.64
CA ALA A 154 12.87 5.48 10.30
C ALA A 154 11.75 6.54 10.30
N VAL A 155 10.85 6.51 11.29
CA VAL A 155 9.78 7.52 11.43
C VAL A 155 10.37 8.90 11.68
N GLU A 156 11.38 9.02 12.53
CA GLU A 156 11.99 10.29 12.86
C GLU A 156 12.79 10.91 11.71
N LYS A 157 13.29 10.07 10.80
CA LYS A 157 13.95 10.51 9.56
C LYS A 157 12.97 11.03 8.51
N THR A 158 11.66 10.84 8.68
CA THR A 158 10.70 11.33 7.68
C THR A 158 10.64 12.86 7.63
N PRO A 159 10.50 13.49 6.44
CA PRO A 159 10.45 14.95 6.32
C PRO A 159 9.34 15.59 7.15
N SER A 160 8.18 14.94 7.25
CA SER A 160 7.04 15.43 8.05
C SER A 160 7.37 15.48 9.54
N PHE A 161 8.07 14.46 10.08
CA PHE A 161 8.46 14.49 11.48
C PHE A 161 9.62 15.47 11.73
N GLN A 162 10.55 15.60 10.78
CA GLN A 162 11.60 16.62 10.86
C GLN A 162 11.03 18.05 10.84
N ALA A 163 10.02 18.32 10.01
CA ALA A 163 9.30 19.60 10.01
C ALA A 163 8.64 19.84 11.38
N TRP A 164 7.98 18.84 11.95
CA TRP A 164 7.43 18.90 13.31
C TRP A 164 8.49 19.18 14.39
N LYS A 165 9.68 18.58 14.29
CA LYS A 165 10.78 18.83 15.24
C LYS A 165 11.26 20.28 15.24
N LYS A 166 11.18 20.98 14.08
CA LYS A 166 11.63 22.37 13.92
C LYS A 166 10.61 23.41 14.42
N LEU A 167 9.38 23.00 14.74
CA LEU A 167 8.36 23.91 15.27
C LEU A 167 8.59 24.25 16.74
N MET A 168 8.21 25.46 17.12
CA MET A 168 8.16 25.90 18.52
C MET A 168 6.95 25.27 19.25
N ASP A 169 7.04 25.13 20.56
CA ASP A 169 5.93 24.66 21.38
C ASP A 169 4.71 25.58 21.27
N GLY A 170 3.51 25.00 21.27
CA GLY A 170 2.24 25.69 21.04
C GLY A 170 1.85 25.84 19.56
N VAL A 171 2.77 25.65 18.61
CA VAL A 171 2.46 25.75 17.18
C VAL A 171 1.67 24.54 16.71
N ILE A 172 0.64 24.79 15.90
CA ILE A 172 -0.21 23.75 15.31
C ILE A 172 0.43 23.23 14.03
N PHE A 173 0.60 21.92 13.96
CA PHE A 173 1.05 21.21 12.76
C PHE A 173 -0.11 20.40 12.19
N THR A 174 -0.35 20.57 10.90
CA THR A 174 -1.38 19.81 10.19
C THR A 174 -0.72 18.73 9.36
N TYR A 175 -1.12 17.48 9.61
CA TYR A 175 -0.80 16.34 8.76
C TYR A 175 -2.11 15.76 8.21
N ASN A 176 -2.54 14.57 8.67
CA ASN A 176 -3.90 14.09 8.43
C ASN A 176 -4.92 14.61 9.46
N GLN A 177 -4.41 15.01 10.62
CA GLN A 177 -5.13 15.64 11.72
C GLN A 177 -4.25 16.77 12.26
N ARG A 178 -4.81 17.59 13.16
CA ARG A 178 -4.09 18.71 13.78
C ARG A 178 -3.37 18.22 15.04
N TYR A 179 -2.09 18.55 15.16
CA TYR A 179 -1.25 18.27 16.31
C TYR A 179 -0.71 19.59 16.87
N MET A 180 -0.44 19.66 18.17
CA MET A 180 0.09 20.86 18.81
C MET A 180 1.43 20.51 19.44
N LYS A 181 2.48 21.22 19.06
CA LYS A 181 3.83 20.96 19.54
C LYS A 181 3.91 21.26 21.04
N GLY A 182 4.58 20.41 21.81
CA GLY A 182 4.64 20.49 23.27
C GLY A 182 3.43 19.89 24.01
N GLN A 183 2.32 19.58 23.33
CA GLN A 183 1.18 18.92 23.97
C GLN A 183 1.47 17.43 24.22
N SER A 184 1.23 16.96 25.45
CA SER A 184 1.46 15.56 25.84
C SER A 184 0.70 14.58 24.93
N GLY A 185 1.37 13.51 24.52
CA GLY A 185 0.82 12.47 23.64
C GLY A 185 0.70 12.84 22.16
N HIS A 186 0.75 14.12 21.77
CA HIS A 186 0.60 14.52 20.36
C HIS A 186 1.79 14.07 19.50
N GLU A 187 3.00 14.05 20.06
CA GLU A 187 4.16 13.49 19.36
C GLU A 187 4.00 11.99 19.08
N TRP A 188 3.52 11.22 20.07
CA TRP A 188 3.24 9.79 19.89
C TRP A 188 2.18 9.54 18.82
N LEU A 189 1.07 10.29 18.88
CA LEU A 189 0.00 10.20 17.87
C LEU A 189 0.51 10.53 16.47
N LEU A 190 1.39 11.52 16.34
CA LEU A 190 2.01 11.87 15.05
C LEU A 190 2.93 10.75 14.54
N LYS A 191 3.83 10.22 15.40
CA LYS A 191 4.69 9.07 15.06
C LYS A 191 3.86 7.88 14.59
N LYS A 192 2.82 7.52 15.34
CA LYS A 192 1.86 6.46 15.03
C LYS A 192 1.15 6.70 13.69
N SER A 193 0.72 7.92 13.40
CA SER A 193 0.09 8.26 12.11
C SER A 193 1.06 8.14 10.93
N ILE A 194 2.32 8.56 11.10
CA ILE A 194 3.35 8.45 10.05
C ILE A 194 3.68 6.98 9.81
N TRP A 195 3.92 6.22 10.87
CA TRP A 195 4.23 4.79 10.80
C TRP A 195 3.10 3.99 10.13
N ARG A 196 1.82 4.20 10.51
CA ARG A 196 0.68 3.55 9.85
C ARG A 196 0.67 3.79 8.34
N ARG A 197 0.98 5.01 7.89
CA ARG A 197 1.11 5.32 6.46
C ARG A 197 2.30 4.61 5.82
N MET A 198 3.43 4.51 6.51
CA MET A 198 4.60 3.77 6.02
C MET A 198 4.29 2.27 5.89
N ARG A 199 3.67 1.66 6.90
CA ARG A 199 3.24 0.26 6.91
C ARG A 199 2.25 -0.01 5.79
N TYR A 200 1.17 0.78 5.68
CA TYR A 200 0.18 0.68 4.61
C TYR A 200 0.81 0.74 3.21
N ARG A 201 1.78 1.64 2.98
CA ARG A 201 2.50 1.70 1.70
C ARG A 201 3.35 0.46 1.44
N ARG A 202 3.99 -0.11 2.46
CA ARG A 202 4.76 -1.36 2.35
C ARG A 202 3.85 -2.53 2.02
N GLU A 203 2.76 -2.70 2.76
CA GLU A 203 1.74 -3.75 2.55
C GLU A 203 1.14 -3.66 1.14
N ASN A 204 0.71 -2.46 0.72
CA ASN A 204 0.18 -2.26 -0.64
C ASN A 204 1.23 -2.60 -1.72
N LYS A 205 2.49 -2.19 -1.53
CA LYS A 205 3.57 -2.52 -2.47
C LYS A 205 3.80 -4.03 -2.55
N GLN A 206 3.72 -4.74 -1.41
CA GLN A 206 3.81 -6.20 -1.37
C GLN A 206 2.65 -6.85 -2.12
N ILE A 207 1.41 -6.41 -1.89
CA ILE A 207 0.22 -6.93 -2.58
C ILE A 207 0.34 -6.71 -4.10
N VAL A 208 0.67 -5.50 -4.54
CA VAL A 208 0.84 -5.18 -5.96
C VAL A 208 1.98 -6.00 -6.57
N SER A 209 3.10 -6.15 -5.85
CA SER A 209 4.23 -6.97 -6.31
C SER A 209 3.86 -8.45 -6.43
N GLN A 210 3.10 -9.00 -5.48
CA GLN A 210 2.65 -10.39 -5.52
C GLN A 210 1.73 -10.62 -6.72
N LEU A 211 0.78 -9.72 -6.96
CA LEU A 211 -0.13 -9.81 -8.09
C LEU A 211 0.58 -9.66 -9.45
N ASP A 212 1.57 -8.78 -9.56
CA ASP A 212 2.38 -8.67 -10.78
C ASP A 212 3.18 -9.96 -11.04
N ILE A 213 3.75 -10.57 -9.99
CA ILE A 213 4.43 -11.87 -10.10
C ILE A 213 3.44 -12.96 -10.53
N THR A 214 2.27 -13.04 -9.90
CA THR A 214 1.25 -14.03 -10.24
C THR A 214 0.78 -13.87 -11.69
N GLN A 215 0.48 -12.65 -12.14
CA GLN A 215 0.06 -12.38 -13.52
C GLN A 215 1.16 -12.77 -14.52
N ARG A 216 2.43 -12.41 -14.26
CA ARG A 216 3.55 -12.80 -15.13
C ARG A 216 3.76 -14.31 -15.17
N SER A 217 3.61 -14.99 -14.04
CA SER A 217 3.75 -16.45 -13.96
C SER A 217 2.62 -17.19 -14.70
N ALA A 218 1.39 -16.68 -14.64
CA ALA A 218 0.25 -17.24 -15.37
C ALA A 218 0.45 -17.14 -16.89
N VAL A 219 0.95 -15.98 -17.38
CA VAL A 219 1.27 -15.80 -18.80
C VAL A 219 2.39 -16.77 -19.21
N PHE A 220 3.44 -16.91 -18.41
CA PHE A 220 4.54 -17.83 -18.71
C PHE A 220 4.09 -19.30 -18.78
N ASN A 221 3.27 -19.75 -17.82
CA ASN A 221 2.77 -21.13 -17.79
C ASN A 221 1.77 -21.44 -18.92
N SER A 222 0.99 -20.44 -19.36
CA SER A 222 0.08 -20.62 -20.50
C SER A 222 0.83 -20.84 -21.82
N PHE A 223 2.04 -20.26 -21.95
CA PHE A 223 2.88 -20.44 -23.12
C PHE A 223 3.51 -21.84 -23.16
N THR A 224 3.97 -22.38 -22.02
CA THR A 224 4.63 -23.70 -21.98
C THR A 224 3.64 -24.84 -22.20
N ASN A 225 2.42 -24.75 -21.67
CA ASN A 225 1.41 -25.79 -21.81
C ASN A 225 0.81 -25.88 -23.23
N SER A 226 1.09 -24.91 -24.11
CA SER A 226 0.64 -24.95 -25.50
C SER A 226 1.49 -25.85 -26.41
N TYR A 227 2.67 -26.30 -25.97
CA TYR A 227 3.59 -27.08 -26.82
C TYR A 227 3.57 -28.60 -26.56
N ASP A 228 3.01 -29.06 -25.44
CA ASP A 228 3.02 -30.49 -25.08
C ASP A 228 1.75 -31.26 -25.49
N THR A 229 0.68 -30.57 -25.91
CA THR A 229 -0.60 -31.25 -26.22
C THR A 229 -0.70 -31.83 -27.63
N ASN A 230 0.38 -31.83 -28.43
CA ASN A 230 0.32 -32.24 -29.83
C ASN A 230 1.27 -33.38 -30.24
N ASN A 231 1.80 -34.18 -29.29
CA ASN A 231 2.77 -35.24 -29.62
C ASN A 231 2.42 -36.65 -29.12
N ASN A 232 1.13 -36.95 -28.92
CA ASN A 232 0.66 -38.32 -28.71
C ASN A 232 -0.05 -38.83 -29.97
N ASN A 233 0.71 -39.13 -31.02
CA ASN A 233 0.37 -40.12 -32.05
C ASN A 233 1.55 -40.28 -33.02
N THR A 234 2.55 -41.07 -32.65
CA THR A 234 3.30 -41.95 -33.58
C THR A 234 4.28 -42.82 -32.79
N THR A 235 3.78 -43.98 -32.37
CA THR A 235 4.60 -45.12 -31.97
C THR A 235 5.32 -45.67 -33.20
N THR A 236 6.49 -45.12 -33.53
CA THR A 236 7.41 -45.77 -34.48
C THR A 236 8.75 -45.95 -33.80
N SER A 237 8.95 -47.17 -33.30
CA SER A 237 10.22 -47.73 -32.89
C SER A 237 11.30 -47.45 -33.94
N ARG A 238 12.26 -46.59 -33.60
CA ARG A 238 13.57 -46.55 -34.27
C ARG A 238 14.65 -46.43 -33.21
N HIS A 239 15.33 -47.55 -33.01
CA HIS A 239 16.69 -47.61 -32.50
C HIS A 239 17.55 -46.51 -33.13
N ARG A 240 18.04 -45.58 -32.31
CA ARG A 240 19.12 -44.68 -32.73
C ARG A 240 20.16 -44.58 -31.63
N LYS A 241 21.38 -44.94 -32.06
CA LYS A 241 22.61 -45.04 -31.28
C LYS A 241 22.93 -43.74 -30.53
N GLU A 242 23.40 -43.95 -29.31
CA GLU A 242 24.02 -42.97 -28.43
C GLU A 242 25.17 -42.24 -29.13
N SER A 243 25.18 -40.91 -29.02
CA SER A 243 26.39 -40.12 -29.24
C SER A 243 26.51 -39.10 -28.11
N SER A 244 27.53 -39.32 -27.29
CA SER A 244 27.96 -38.49 -26.17
C SER A 244 28.38 -37.11 -26.68
N ILE A 245 27.63 -36.06 -26.32
CA ILE A 245 28.04 -34.67 -26.49
C ILE A 245 28.24 -34.05 -25.10
N LYS A 246 29.52 -33.91 -24.72
CA LYS A 246 29.99 -33.15 -23.55
C LYS A 246 29.58 -31.68 -23.68
N ARG A 247 28.70 -31.19 -22.81
CA ARG A 247 28.44 -29.75 -22.63
C ARG A 247 29.41 -29.18 -21.60
N LYS A 248 30.23 -28.22 -22.03
CA LYS A 248 31.10 -27.41 -21.17
C LYS A 248 30.25 -26.40 -20.39
N GLY A 249 30.60 -26.21 -19.12
CA GLY A 249 29.90 -25.37 -18.16
C GLY A 249 29.98 -23.88 -18.47
N LEU A 250 28.86 -23.18 -18.24
CA LEU A 250 28.75 -21.74 -18.28
C LEU A 250 28.54 -21.25 -16.84
N THR A 251 29.55 -20.62 -16.26
CA THR A 251 29.52 -20.03 -14.93
C THR A 251 28.80 -18.68 -14.98
N LYS A 252 27.68 -18.57 -14.27
CA LYS A 252 26.89 -17.33 -14.13
C LYS A 252 27.42 -16.55 -12.94
N LYS A 253 28.21 -15.49 -13.19
CA LYS A 253 28.60 -14.52 -12.16
C LYS A 253 27.38 -13.68 -11.77
N GLY A 254 27.04 -13.71 -10.49
CA GLY A 254 26.07 -12.81 -9.86
C GLY A 254 26.61 -11.37 -9.84
N ASN A 255 25.71 -10.41 -9.98
CA ASN A 255 26.01 -9.01 -9.84
C ASN A 255 25.05 -8.46 -8.78
N ASP A 256 25.53 -8.45 -7.53
CA ASP A 256 24.93 -7.72 -6.42
C ASP A 256 25.45 -6.29 -6.45
N ASN A 257 24.56 -5.29 -6.49
CA ASN A 257 24.72 -3.98 -5.86
C ASN A 257 23.57 -3.04 -6.25
N ASP A 258 22.50 -3.05 -5.46
CA ASP A 258 21.54 -1.94 -5.42
C ASP A 258 21.88 -1.03 -4.23
N HIS A 259 22.64 0.03 -4.54
CA HIS A 259 22.99 1.11 -3.63
C HIS A 259 21.82 2.12 -3.58
N TYR A 260 21.16 2.23 -2.42
CA TYR A 260 20.00 3.12 -2.23
C TYR A 260 20.48 4.53 -1.84
N GLU A 261 20.74 5.40 -2.82
CA GLU A 261 20.98 6.82 -2.55
C GLU A 261 19.68 7.55 -2.15
N GLN A 262 19.68 8.08 -0.92
CA GLN A 262 18.64 8.91 -0.36
C GLN A 262 18.71 10.32 -0.95
N SER A 263 17.78 10.67 -1.85
CA SER A 263 17.60 12.06 -2.28
C SER A 263 16.86 12.86 -1.19
N SER A 264 17.61 13.73 -0.52
CA SER A 264 17.13 14.79 0.37
C SER A 264 16.28 15.79 -0.42
N PHE A 265 15.08 16.12 0.06
CA PHE A 265 14.31 17.26 -0.43
C PHE A 265 13.78 18.07 0.75
N MET A 266 14.32 19.28 0.89
CA MET A 266 13.78 20.37 1.69
C MET A 266 12.65 21.02 0.87
N GLU A 267 11.43 21.04 1.38
CA GLU A 267 10.39 21.96 0.91
C GLU A 267 10.00 22.88 2.07
N GLY A 268 10.21 24.18 1.83
CA GLY A 268 9.82 25.27 2.71
C GLY A 268 8.30 25.39 2.75
N THR A 269 7.76 25.34 3.95
CA THR A 269 6.36 25.69 4.22
C THR A 269 6.30 27.21 4.37
N GLN A 270 5.73 27.91 3.39
CA GLN A 270 5.29 29.29 3.61
C GLN A 270 4.02 29.25 4.45
N ILE A 271 4.09 29.91 5.61
CA ILE A 271 2.97 30.16 6.51
C ILE A 271 2.31 31.45 6.01
N LEU A 272 1.02 31.36 5.68
CA LEU A 272 0.11 32.51 5.58
C LEU A 272 -0.36 32.87 6.99
#